data_AF-A0A953YAB4-F1
#
_entry.id   AF-A0A953YAB4-F1
#
_cell.length_a   1.000
_cell.length_b   1.000
_cell.length_c   1.000
_cell.angle_alpha   90.00
_cell.angle_beta   90.00
_cell.angle_gamma   90.00
#
_symmetry.space_group_name_H-M   'P 1'
#
loop_
_entity.id
_entity.type
_entity.pdbx_description
1 polymer ?
#
loop_
_entity_poly.entity_id
_entity_poly.type
_entity_poly.pdbx_seq_one_letter_code
_entity_poly.pdbx_strand_id
1 'polypeptide(L)'
;PSDNPPSERGLKAEQREAARRKEAREEAQREARLARVEARREREAALRQRLAREVLYAGEGVSATVAHAASDVARLEAGGLPVAHSALDLAHLLGLDLPALRWLTFHREVARSTHYRQYQVAKRRGGFRTISAPRPKLKAALRAVRERILGRLAVSPQAQAFVPGRSTLTNARPHLRAAVVVKLDVVDFFGSFSFPRVRGWFRARGYSGMVSTLLALLTTEAPRVEVELDGARYYVATGPRVLPQGAPTSPELTNLLALRLDRRLAAYGAKHGWTYTRYADDLTFSRADEPEGCVSRLLGTAEAILRDEGLRLNHDKQCVTRRGRQQRVTGIVVNEVAGLPRRDLRTFRAAVHRVTRDGFKDVHERQRMLGYASYVRMVKPALGERWLEALREVRS
;
A
#
# COMPACT_ATOMS: atom_id res chain seq x y z
N PRO A 1 -69.61 -56.28 33.15
CA PRO A 1 -69.38 -54.81 33.18
C PRO A 1 -69.72 -54.22 31.81
N SER A 2 -70.84 -53.50 31.77
CA SER A 2 -71.52 -52.98 30.57
C SER A 2 -70.73 -51.89 29.85
N ASP A 3 -70.38 -52.11 28.59
CA ASP A 3 -70.06 -51.04 27.64
C ASP A 3 -71.37 -50.40 27.16
N ASN A 4 -71.70 -49.24 27.71
CA ASN A 4 -72.78 -48.40 27.20
C ASN A 4 -72.29 -47.64 25.96
N PRO A 5 -73.01 -47.67 24.82
CA PRO A 5 -72.66 -46.84 23.67
C PRO A 5 -72.81 -45.35 24.05
N PRO A 6 -71.92 -44.47 23.58
CA PRO A 6 -71.95 -43.06 23.95
C PRO A 6 -73.28 -42.42 23.50
N SER A 7 -73.92 -41.68 24.42
CA SER A 7 -75.17 -40.98 24.13
C SER A 7 -75.02 -40.03 22.93
N GLU A 8 -76.05 -39.89 22.12
CA GLU A 8 -76.10 -39.01 20.93
C GLU A 8 -75.73 -37.53 21.25
N ARG A 9 -75.92 -37.12 22.51
CA ARG A 9 -75.48 -35.81 23.05
C ARG A 9 -73.97 -35.73 23.29
N GLY A 10 -73.32 -36.83 23.68
CA GLY A 10 -71.86 -36.92 23.85
C GLY A 10 -71.11 -36.83 22.52
N LEU A 11 -71.59 -37.55 21.49
CA LEU A 11 -71.06 -37.48 20.12
C LEU A 11 -71.15 -36.07 19.52
N LYS A 12 -72.26 -35.35 19.73
CA LYS A 12 -72.41 -33.96 19.27
C LYS A 12 -71.54 -32.97 20.05
N ALA A 13 -71.23 -33.23 21.32
CA ALA A 13 -70.34 -32.42 22.12
C ALA A 13 -68.87 -32.60 21.68
N GLU A 14 -68.43 -33.84 21.46
CA GLU A 14 -67.09 -34.16 20.93
C GLU A 14 -66.87 -33.57 19.53
N GLN A 15 -67.87 -33.64 18.64
CA GLN A 15 -67.79 -33.03 17.31
C GLN A 15 -67.64 -31.50 17.36
N ARG A 16 -68.34 -30.84 18.28
CA ARG A 16 -68.22 -29.38 18.50
C ARG A 16 -66.86 -29.00 19.10
N GLU A 17 -66.33 -29.81 20.00
CA GLU A 17 -65.01 -29.59 20.59
C GLU A 17 -63.90 -29.82 19.55
N ALA A 18 -64.01 -30.85 18.72
CA ALA A 18 -63.11 -31.11 17.60
C ALA A 18 -63.13 -29.97 16.56
N ALA A 19 -64.31 -29.42 16.25
CA ALA A 19 -64.45 -28.25 15.37
C ALA A 19 -63.76 -27.01 15.95
N ARG A 20 -63.97 -26.71 17.24
CA ARG A 20 -63.29 -25.60 17.93
C ARG A 20 -61.77 -25.75 17.97
N ARG A 21 -61.27 -26.97 18.22
CA ARG A 21 -59.83 -27.27 18.18
C ARG A 21 -59.25 -27.11 16.78
N LYS A 22 -60.01 -27.47 15.74
CA LYS A 22 -59.60 -27.28 14.34
C LYS A 22 -59.55 -25.79 13.96
N GLU A 23 -60.57 -25.02 14.31
CA GLU A 23 -60.62 -23.56 14.09
C GLU A 23 -59.48 -22.85 14.83
N ALA A 24 -59.26 -23.15 16.12
CA ALA A 24 -58.14 -22.60 16.89
C ALA A 24 -56.77 -22.97 16.28
N ARG A 25 -56.63 -24.19 15.73
CA ARG A 25 -55.40 -24.60 15.03
C ARG A 25 -55.20 -23.87 13.71
N GLU A 26 -56.27 -23.63 12.96
CA GLU A 26 -56.23 -22.85 11.72
C GLU A 26 -55.94 -21.36 11.98
N GLU A 27 -56.51 -20.79 13.04
CA GLU A 27 -56.26 -19.42 13.49
C GLU A 27 -54.80 -19.27 13.96
N ALA A 28 -54.31 -20.15 14.82
CA ALA A 28 -52.91 -20.18 15.23
C ALA A 28 -51.95 -20.37 14.04
N GLN A 29 -52.32 -21.16 13.03
CA GLN A 29 -51.54 -21.30 11.80
C GLN A 29 -51.53 -20.01 10.95
N ARG A 30 -52.67 -19.30 10.87
CA ARG A 30 -52.77 -18.00 10.18
C ARG A 30 -51.94 -16.94 10.89
N GLU A 31 -52.04 -16.84 12.21
CA GLU A 31 -51.23 -15.94 13.03
C GLU A 31 -49.73 -16.23 12.88
N ALA A 32 -49.33 -17.50 12.99
CA ALA A 32 -47.94 -17.90 12.78
C ALA A 32 -47.44 -17.58 11.36
N ARG A 33 -48.30 -17.68 10.34
CA ARG A 33 -47.97 -17.30 8.96
C ARG A 33 -47.80 -15.78 8.82
N LEU A 34 -48.70 -14.99 9.41
CA LEU A 34 -48.61 -13.52 9.42
C LEU A 34 -47.34 -13.05 10.13
N ALA A 35 -47.07 -13.57 11.33
CA ALA A 35 -45.86 -13.26 12.10
C ALA A 35 -44.57 -13.62 11.33
N ARG A 36 -44.55 -14.74 10.59
CA ARG A 36 -43.41 -15.10 9.71
C ARG A 36 -43.21 -14.11 8.57
N VAL A 37 -44.30 -13.62 7.97
CA VAL A 37 -44.24 -12.63 6.89
C VAL A 37 -43.76 -11.28 7.41
N GLU A 38 -44.26 -10.83 8.57
CA GLU A 38 -43.83 -9.61 9.24
C GLU A 38 -42.36 -9.68 9.66
N ALA A 39 -41.94 -10.74 10.35
CA ALA A 39 -40.54 -10.95 10.73
C ALA A 39 -39.61 -11.00 9.51
N ARG A 40 -40.07 -11.56 8.38
CA ARG A 40 -39.32 -11.52 7.11
C ARG A 40 -39.21 -10.08 6.58
N ARG A 41 -40.30 -9.32 6.56
CA ARG A 41 -40.31 -7.91 6.12
C ARG A 41 -39.39 -7.04 6.97
N GLU A 42 -39.43 -7.20 8.29
CA GLU A 42 -38.55 -6.48 9.23
C GLU A 42 -37.07 -6.84 9.00
N ARG A 43 -36.75 -8.11 8.81
CA ARG A 43 -35.38 -8.57 8.47
C ARG A 43 -34.92 -7.98 7.14
N GLU A 44 -35.76 -7.97 6.12
CA GLU A 44 -35.45 -7.39 4.81
C GLU A 44 -35.26 -5.87 4.91
N ALA A 45 -36.08 -5.16 5.68
CA ALA A 45 -35.95 -3.72 5.92
C ALA A 45 -34.67 -3.40 6.69
N ALA A 46 -34.35 -4.14 7.75
CA ALA A 46 -33.12 -3.99 8.52
C ALA A 46 -31.88 -4.25 7.65
N LEU A 47 -31.91 -5.30 6.82
CA LEU A 47 -30.84 -5.59 5.88
C LEU A 47 -30.66 -4.47 4.85
N ARG A 48 -31.75 -3.91 4.31
CA ARG A 48 -31.70 -2.76 3.38
C ARG A 48 -31.07 -1.54 4.05
N GLN A 49 -31.45 -1.22 5.28
CA GLN A 49 -30.86 -0.11 6.03
C GLN A 49 -29.35 -0.32 6.25
N ARG A 50 -28.93 -1.55 6.61
CA ARG A 50 -27.50 -1.88 6.73
C ARG A 50 -26.77 -1.76 5.39
N LEU A 51 -27.33 -2.31 4.32
CA LEU A 51 -26.77 -2.20 2.96
C LEU A 51 -26.84 -0.77 2.40
N ALA A 52 -27.50 0.18 3.04
CA ALA A 52 -27.39 1.59 2.65
C ALA A 52 -26.10 2.24 3.18
N ARG A 53 -25.44 1.62 4.18
CA ARG A 53 -24.30 2.22 4.90
C ARG A 53 -23.04 1.35 4.96
N GLU A 54 -23.20 0.03 4.88
CA GLU A 54 -22.15 -0.95 5.18
C GLU A 54 -21.74 -1.76 3.95
N VAL A 55 -20.56 -2.37 4.00
CA VAL A 55 -20.15 -3.44 3.08
C VAL A 55 -20.09 -4.73 3.89
N LEU A 56 -21.09 -5.59 3.72
CA LEU A 56 -21.21 -6.86 4.46
C LEU A 56 -20.38 -7.99 3.83
N TYR A 57 -19.97 -7.83 2.57
CA TYR A 57 -19.16 -8.79 1.84
C TYR A 57 -18.31 -8.05 0.81
N ALA A 58 -17.00 -8.32 0.81
CA ALA A 58 -16.02 -7.71 -0.07
C ALA A 58 -15.26 -8.75 -0.92
N GLY A 59 -15.67 -10.02 -0.89
CA GLY A 59 -15.00 -11.13 -1.55
C GLY A 59 -14.51 -12.21 -0.59
N GLU A 60 -14.18 -13.37 -1.15
CA GLU A 60 -13.66 -14.52 -0.41
C GLU A 60 -12.30 -14.19 0.25
N GLY A 61 -12.02 -14.76 1.42
CA GLY A 61 -10.74 -14.55 2.14
C GLY A 61 -10.52 -13.15 2.75
N VAL A 62 -11.29 -12.13 2.35
CA VAL A 62 -11.10 -10.74 2.82
C VAL A 62 -12.26 -10.22 3.68
N SER A 63 -13.40 -10.91 3.72
CA SER A 63 -14.62 -10.44 4.39
C SER A 63 -14.71 -10.73 5.89
N ALA A 64 -13.76 -11.45 6.49
CA ALA A 64 -13.87 -11.94 7.88
C ALA A 64 -14.15 -10.85 8.93
N THR A 65 -13.66 -9.62 8.72
CA THR A 65 -13.81 -8.53 9.70
C THR A 65 -14.75 -7.40 9.25
N VAL A 66 -15.41 -7.54 8.09
CA VAL A 66 -16.24 -6.45 7.55
C VAL A 66 -17.52 -6.22 8.35
N ALA A 67 -17.95 -7.20 9.15
CA ALA A 67 -19.06 -7.02 10.08
C ALA A 67 -18.72 -6.12 11.29
N HIS A 68 -17.44 -5.90 11.59
CA HIS A 68 -17.02 -5.04 12.71
C HIS A 68 -16.99 -3.57 12.26
N ALA A 69 -18.06 -2.82 12.55
CA ALA A 69 -18.21 -1.42 12.15
C ALA A 69 -17.69 -0.40 13.18
N ALA A 70 -17.51 -0.78 14.45
CA ALA A 70 -17.09 0.17 15.48
C ALA A 70 -15.59 0.53 15.34
N SER A 71 -15.32 1.83 15.10
CA SER A 71 -13.98 2.41 15.14
C SER A 71 -13.68 2.99 16.53
N ASP A 72 -12.43 2.93 16.95
CA ASP A 72 -11.90 3.56 18.16
C ASP A 72 -11.63 5.04 17.86
N VAL A 73 -12.63 5.88 18.17
CA VAL A 73 -12.63 7.33 17.90
C VAL A 73 -11.49 8.03 18.62
N ALA A 74 -11.32 7.74 19.92
CA ALA A 74 -10.29 8.36 20.74
C ALA A 74 -8.88 8.13 20.15
N ARG A 75 -8.62 6.91 19.64
CA ARG A 75 -7.34 6.61 18.98
C ARG A 75 -7.17 7.30 17.64
N LEU A 76 -8.23 7.40 16.84
CA LEU A 76 -8.19 8.11 15.56
C LEU A 76 -7.92 9.59 15.78
N GLU A 77 -8.63 10.23 16.71
CA GLU A 77 -8.46 11.63 17.06
C GLU A 77 -7.07 11.91 17.64
N ALA A 78 -6.59 11.09 18.58
CA ALA A 78 -5.22 11.20 19.11
C ALA A 78 -4.14 11.05 18.02
N GLY A 79 -4.45 10.30 16.95
CA GLY A 79 -3.59 10.15 15.78
C GLY A 79 -3.77 11.22 14.69
N GLY A 80 -4.68 12.20 14.88
CA GLY A 80 -5.02 13.21 13.88
C GLY A 80 -5.74 12.65 12.64
N LEU A 81 -6.32 11.46 12.74
CA LEU A 81 -6.95 10.75 11.64
C LEU A 81 -8.46 11.03 11.57
N PRO A 82 -9.04 11.09 10.36
CA PRO A 82 -10.47 11.28 10.19
C PRO A 82 -11.25 10.07 10.71
N VAL A 83 -12.35 10.34 11.40
CA VAL A 83 -13.27 9.33 11.92
C VAL A 83 -14.14 8.78 10.78
N ALA A 84 -14.18 7.46 10.66
CA ALA A 84 -15.10 6.75 9.77
C ALA A 84 -15.54 5.46 10.46
N HIS A 85 -16.85 5.24 10.58
CA HIS A 85 -17.42 4.05 11.22
C HIS A 85 -17.93 3.06 10.18
N SER A 86 -18.53 3.59 9.11
CA SER A 86 -19.18 2.81 8.07
C SER A 86 -18.47 2.93 6.72
N ALA A 87 -18.85 2.05 5.80
CA ALA A 87 -18.40 2.15 4.41
C ALA A 87 -18.89 3.44 3.75
N LEU A 88 -20.07 3.93 4.12
CA LEU A 88 -20.59 5.21 3.63
C LEU A 88 -19.74 6.39 4.11
N ASP A 89 -19.35 6.41 5.39
CA ASP A 89 -18.45 7.45 5.91
C ASP A 89 -17.11 7.44 5.18
N LEU A 90 -16.56 6.25 4.94
CA LEU A 90 -15.34 6.09 4.14
C LEU A 90 -15.54 6.57 2.70
N ALA A 91 -16.67 6.25 2.06
CA ALA A 91 -16.97 6.70 0.71
C ALA A 91 -16.98 8.24 0.64
N HIS A 92 -17.70 8.90 1.55
CA HIS A 92 -17.71 10.36 1.66
C HIS A 92 -16.32 10.94 1.92
N LEU A 93 -15.57 10.34 2.86
CA LEU A 93 -14.20 10.72 3.16
C LEU A 93 -13.28 10.63 1.95
N LEU A 94 -13.54 9.74 0.99
CA LEU A 94 -12.75 9.58 -0.23
C LEU A 94 -13.33 10.31 -1.46
N GLY A 95 -14.47 11.00 -1.32
CA GLY A 95 -15.17 11.64 -2.44
C GLY A 95 -15.78 10.63 -3.42
N LEU A 96 -16.27 9.51 -2.90
CA LEU A 96 -16.93 8.44 -3.65
C LEU A 96 -18.37 8.27 -3.18
N ASP A 97 -19.21 7.70 -4.02
CA ASP A 97 -20.46 7.08 -3.58
C ASP A 97 -20.20 5.64 -3.08
N LEU A 98 -21.14 5.10 -2.31
CA LEU A 98 -21.03 3.75 -1.75
C LEU A 98 -20.93 2.65 -2.83
N PRO A 99 -21.69 2.70 -3.95
CA PRO A 99 -21.52 1.76 -5.05
C PRO A 99 -20.10 1.76 -5.67
N ALA A 100 -19.50 2.94 -5.85
CA ALA A 100 -18.15 3.09 -6.35
C ALA A 100 -17.13 2.49 -5.38
N LEU A 101 -17.27 2.76 -4.08
CA LEU A 101 -16.40 2.16 -3.06
C LEU A 101 -16.49 0.64 -3.11
N ARG A 102 -17.71 0.07 -3.10
CA ARG A 102 -17.96 -1.37 -3.23
C ARG A 102 -17.26 -1.97 -4.44
N TRP A 103 -17.45 -1.34 -5.60
CA TRP A 103 -16.87 -1.79 -6.86
C TRP A 103 -15.34 -1.77 -6.83
N LEU A 104 -14.73 -0.74 -6.22
CA LEU A 104 -13.27 -0.64 -6.09
C LEU A 104 -12.69 -1.64 -5.07
N THR A 105 -13.43 -1.95 -4.00
CA THR A 105 -12.95 -2.84 -2.94
C THR A 105 -13.33 -4.29 -3.12
N PHE A 106 -14.14 -4.65 -4.11
CA PHE A 106 -14.56 -6.03 -4.29
C PHE A 106 -13.41 -6.91 -4.82
N HIS A 107 -12.97 -7.87 -4.00
CA HIS A 107 -11.93 -8.81 -4.35
C HIS A 107 -12.49 -9.99 -5.13
N ARG A 108 -11.76 -10.37 -6.19
CA ARG A 108 -12.01 -11.54 -7.04
C ARG A 108 -10.69 -12.25 -7.33
N GLU A 109 -10.67 -13.56 -7.23
CA GLU A 109 -9.54 -14.37 -7.72
C GLU A 109 -9.49 -14.31 -9.25
N VAL A 110 -10.62 -14.54 -9.91
CA VAL A 110 -10.80 -14.43 -11.37
C VAL A 110 -11.69 -13.24 -11.70
N ALA A 111 -11.18 -12.29 -12.48
CA ALA A 111 -11.93 -11.08 -12.85
C ALA A 111 -11.92 -10.85 -14.37
N ARG A 112 -13.05 -10.38 -14.92
CA ARG A 112 -13.13 -9.93 -16.32
C ARG A 112 -12.55 -8.53 -16.54
N SER A 113 -12.33 -7.79 -15.46
CA SER A 113 -11.73 -6.46 -15.49
C SER A 113 -10.93 -6.20 -14.22
N THR A 114 -9.92 -5.34 -14.34
CA THR A 114 -9.05 -4.94 -13.22
C THR A 114 -9.01 -3.43 -13.09
N HIS A 115 -8.83 -2.96 -11.86
CA HIS A 115 -8.64 -1.54 -11.53
C HIS A 115 -7.22 -1.04 -11.81
N TYR A 116 -6.33 -1.92 -12.26
CA TYR A 116 -4.95 -1.61 -12.61
C TYR A 116 -4.69 -1.88 -14.09
N ARG A 117 -3.74 -1.14 -14.66
CA ARG A 117 -3.08 -1.46 -15.93
C ARG A 117 -1.66 -1.92 -15.59
N GLN A 118 -1.32 -3.15 -15.98
CA GLN A 118 0.01 -3.69 -15.78
C GLN A 118 0.86 -3.48 -17.04
N TYR A 119 2.12 -3.13 -16.84
CA TYR A 119 3.11 -3.07 -17.90
C TYR A 119 4.50 -3.34 -17.34
N GLN A 120 5.41 -3.80 -18.19
CA GLN A 120 6.77 -4.13 -17.79
C GLN A 120 7.72 -2.98 -18.14
N VAL A 121 8.68 -2.74 -17.23
CA VAL A 121 9.79 -1.81 -17.45
C VAL A 121 11.08 -2.59 -17.30
N ALA A 122 11.99 -2.47 -18.26
CA ALA A 122 13.29 -3.12 -18.21
C ALA A 122 14.10 -2.61 -17.00
N LYS A 123 14.67 -3.53 -16.23
CA LYS A 123 15.63 -3.19 -15.17
C LYS A 123 16.99 -2.88 -15.80
N ARG A 124 17.76 -2.02 -15.15
CA ARG A 124 19.11 -1.62 -15.59
C ARG A 124 20.11 -2.80 -15.66
N ARG A 125 19.90 -3.85 -14.88
CA ARG A 125 20.74 -5.06 -14.82
C ARG A 125 20.10 -6.28 -15.50
N GLY A 126 19.15 -6.06 -16.42
CA GLY A 126 18.39 -7.13 -17.06
C GLY A 126 17.17 -7.58 -16.27
N GLY A 127 16.25 -8.25 -16.96
CA GLY A 127 14.92 -8.61 -16.46
C GLY A 127 13.94 -7.45 -16.43
N PHE A 128 12.72 -7.71 -15.94
CA PHE A 128 11.61 -6.77 -15.96
C PHE A 128 11.08 -6.44 -14.57
N ARG A 129 10.51 -5.25 -14.44
CA ARG A 129 9.72 -4.80 -13.30
C ARG A 129 8.29 -4.61 -13.77
N THR A 130 7.37 -5.38 -13.22
CA THR A 130 5.94 -5.18 -13.44
C THR A 130 5.47 -3.97 -12.65
N ILE A 131 4.99 -2.95 -13.35
CA ILE A 131 4.33 -1.78 -12.78
C ILE A 131 2.83 -1.99 -12.87
N SER A 132 2.14 -1.82 -11.74
CA SER A 132 0.69 -1.83 -11.65
C SER A 132 0.21 -0.38 -11.48
N ALA A 133 -0.15 0.27 -12.58
CA ALA A 133 -0.65 1.63 -12.57
C ALA A 133 -2.18 1.66 -12.38
N PRO A 134 -2.71 2.31 -11.33
CA PRO A 134 -4.16 2.34 -11.10
C PRO A 134 -4.87 3.13 -12.21
N ARG A 135 -6.05 2.64 -12.63
CA ARG A 135 -6.97 3.33 -13.54
C ARG A 135 -7.53 4.60 -12.89
N PRO A 136 -8.02 5.59 -13.67
CA PRO A 136 -8.37 6.93 -13.16
C PRO A 136 -9.23 6.95 -11.90
N LYS A 137 -10.32 6.15 -11.84
CA LYS A 137 -11.24 6.11 -10.69
C LYS A 137 -10.55 5.61 -9.42
N LEU A 138 -9.79 4.52 -9.49
CA LEU A 138 -9.00 4.04 -8.36
C LEU A 138 -7.88 5.03 -7.99
N LYS A 139 -7.20 5.60 -8.99
CA LYS A 139 -6.12 6.58 -8.77
C LYS A 139 -6.62 7.81 -8.01
N ALA A 140 -7.83 8.28 -8.28
CA ALA A 140 -8.46 9.37 -7.54
C ALA A 140 -8.72 8.98 -6.07
N ALA A 141 -9.32 7.81 -5.83
CA ALA A 141 -9.54 7.30 -4.47
C ALA A 141 -8.22 7.14 -3.68
N LEU A 142 -7.17 6.62 -4.33
CA LEU A 142 -5.84 6.47 -3.73
C LEU A 142 -5.19 7.80 -3.39
N ARG A 143 -5.36 8.84 -4.22
CA ARG A 143 -4.91 10.19 -3.88
C ARG A 143 -5.66 10.74 -2.66
N ALA A 144 -6.98 10.54 -2.59
CA ALA A 144 -7.77 10.95 -1.43
C ALA A 144 -7.32 10.22 -0.15
N VAL A 145 -7.06 8.90 -0.21
CA VAL A 145 -6.47 8.15 0.93
C VAL A 145 -5.13 8.75 1.34
N ARG A 146 -4.25 9.01 0.36
CA ARG A 146 -2.94 9.59 0.62
C ARG A 146 -3.04 10.95 1.31
N GLU A 147 -3.83 11.87 0.78
CA GLU A 147 -3.92 13.25 1.26
C GLU A 147 -4.69 13.38 2.58
N ARG A 148 -5.79 12.64 2.73
CA ARG A 148 -6.72 12.80 3.86
C ARG A 148 -6.40 11.90 5.05
N ILE A 149 -5.64 10.82 4.83
CA ILE A 149 -5.34 9.82 5.87
C ILE A 149 -3.82 9.70 6.07
N LEU A 150 -3.08 9.31 5.03
CA LEU A 150 -1.65 8.95 5.20
C LEU A 150 -0.75 10.17 5.44
N GLY A 151 -0.98 11.27 4.71
CA GLY A 151 -0.19 12.49 4.73
C GLY A 151 -0.23 13.27 6.04
N ARG A 152 -1.12 12.86 6.95
CA ARG A 152 -1.23 13.41 8.31
C ARG A 152 -0.28 12.74 9.30
N LEU A 153 0.33 11.62 8.90
CA LEU A 153 1.13 10.79 9.80
C LEU A 153 2.61 11.06 9.64
N ALA A 154 3.30 11.15 10.78
CA ALA A 154 4.76 11.25 10.79
C ALA A 154 5.39 9.94 10.28
N VAL A 155 6.33 10.10 9.35
CA VAL A 155 7.21 9.02 8.89
C VAL A 155 8.53 9.04 9.67
N SER A 156 9.28 7.96 9.57
CA SER A 156 10.62 7.85 10.16
C SER A 156 11.54 9.01 9.75
N PRO A 157 12.33 9.58 10.68
CA PRO A 157 13.34 10.58 10.32
C PRO A 157 14.44 10.01 9.42
N GLN A 158 14.67 8.69 9.45
CA GLN A 158 15.64 8.00 8.60
C GLN A 158 15.13 7.74 7.17
N ALA A 159 13.81 7.82 6.92
CA ALA A 159 13.21 7.53 5.62
C ALA A 159 13.39 8.69 4.61
N GLN A 160 14.25 8.56 3.62
CA GLN A 160 14.58 9.65 2.69
C GLN A 160 13.78 9.60 1.37
N ALA A 161 13.29 8.43 0.97
CA ALA A 161 12.47 8.31 -0.24
C ALA A 161 11.02 8.73 0.01
N PHE A 162 10.41 9.37 -0.98
CA PHE A 162 8.97 9.73 -1.00
C PHE A 162 8.52 10.70 0.09
N VAL A 163 9.46 11.40 0.72
CA VAL A 163 9.16 12.41 1.74
C VAL A 163 9.37 13.80 1.13
N PRO A 164 8.39 14.71 1.21
CA PRO A 164 8.56 16.10 0.77
C PRO A 164 9.80 16.75 1.39
N GLY A 165 10.56 17.49 0.58
CA GLY A 165 11.81 18.13 1.01
C GLY A 165 13.03 17.21 1.13
N ARG A 166 12.88 15.89 0.95
CA ARG A 166 13.99 14.92 0.92
C ARG A 166 14.32 14.52 -0.52
N SER A 167 15.59 14.17 -0.75
CA SER A 167 16.11 13.80 -2.06
C SER A 167 17.28 12.81 -1.94
N THR A 168 17.81 12.35 -3.07
CA THR A 168 19.04 11.54 -3.08
C THR A 168 20.23 12.30 -2.48
N LEU A 169 20.22 13.63 -2.53
CA LEU A 169 21.25 14.46 -1.89
C LEU A 169 21.08 14.51 -0.37
N THR A 170 19.87 14.73 0.14
CA THR A 170 19.65 14.72 1.60
C THR A 170 19.91 13.33 2.19
N ASN A 171 19.64 12.27 1.42
CA ASN A 171 19.99 10.90 1.79
C ASN A 171 21.49 10.67 1.86
N ALA A 172 22.27 11.25 0.95
CA ALA A 172 23.71 11.04 0.87
C ALA A 172 24.52 11.85 1.89
N ARG A 173 24.05 13.05 2.26
CA ARG A 173 24.77 14.00 3.15
C ARG A 173 25.19 13.40 4.51
N PRO A 174 24.36 12.62 5.22
CA PRO A 174 24.76 12.00 6.49
C PRO A 174 25.96 11.06 6.37
N HIS A 175 26.25 10.56 5.18
CA HIS A 175 27.29 9.55 4.95
C HIS A 175 28.62 10.13 4.44
N LEU A 176 28.78 11.46 4.46
CA LEU A 176 29.99 12.12 4.00
C LEU A 176 31.21 11.72 4.84
N ARG A 177 32.36 11.58 4.18
CA ARG A 177 33.69 11.36 4.80
C ARG A 177 33.84 10.08 5.62
N ALA A 178 32.88 9.16 5.51
CA ALA A 178 32.91 7.88 6.20
C ALA A 178 34.12 7.02 5.81
N ALA A 179 34.72 6.32 6.78
CA ALA A 179 35.73 5.30 6.51
C ALA A 179 35.12 4.13 5.73
N VAL A 180 33.89 3.74 6.07
CA VAL A 180 33.16 2.64 5.44
C VAL A 180 31.69 3.01 5.23
N VAL A 181 31.15 2.62 4.07
CA VAL A 181 29.73 2.71 3.70
C VAL A 181 29.24 1.31 3.35
N VAL A 182 28.16 0.87 4.00
CA VAL A 182 27.50 -0.42 3.77
C VAL A 182 26.11 -0.15 3.22
N LYS A 183 25.78 -0.76 2.07
CA LYS A 183 24.47 -0.70 1.44
C LYS A 183 23.83 -2.07 1.40
N LEU A 184 22.59 -2.13 1.85
CA LEU A 184 21.76 -3.32 1.87
C LEU A 184 20.49 -3.03 1.07
N ASP A 185 20.01 -4.01 0.30
CA ASP A 185 18.79 -3.90 -0.50
C ASP A 185 17.77 -4.92 0.00
N VAL A 186 16.50 -4.54 0.04
CA VAL A 186 15.42 -5.45 0.44
C VAL A 186 14.79 -6.11 -0.79
N VAL A 187 14.69 -7.44 -0.78
CA VAL A 187 14.05 -8.20 -1.85
C VAL A 187 12.56 -7.87 -1.91
N ASP A 188 12.08 -7.49 -3.09
CA ASP A 188 10.66 -7.20 -3.35
C ASP A 188 10.00 -6.35 -2.25
N PHE A 189 10.60 -5.19 -1.98
CA PHE A 189 10.20 -4.35 -0.86
C PHE A 189 8.71 -4.03 -0.81
N PHE A 190 8.10 -3.61 -1.93
CA PHE A 190 6.66 -3.35 -1.99
C PHE A 190 5.83 -4.63 -1.82
N GLY A 191 6.21 -5.72 -2.49
CA GLY A 191 5.53 -7.01 -2.39
C GLY A 191 5.63 -7.66 -1.00
N SER A 192 6.60 -7.24 -0.19
CA SER A 192 6.74 -7.72 1.20
C SER A 192 5.69 -7.14 2.17
N PHE A 193 4.90 -6.15 1.75
CA PHE A 193 3.81 -5.58 2.55
C PHE A 193 2.46 -6.11 2.07
N SER A 194 2.02 -7.19 2.70
CA SER A 194 0.78 -7.91 2.36
C SER A 194 -0.51 -7.23 2.85
N PHE A 195 -1.64 -7.59 2.26
CA PHE A 195 -2.97 -7.14 2.67
C PHE A 195 -3.25 -7.30 4.18
N PRO A 196 -2.98 -8.46 4.82
CA PRO A 196 -3.17 -8.59 6.26
C PRO A 196 -2.33 -7.60 7.07
N ARG A 197 -1.09 -7.32 6.63
CA ARG A 197 -0.19 -6.35 7.30
C ARG A 197 -0.71 -4.92 7.15
N VAL A 198 -1.16 -4.53 5.95
CA VAL A 198 -1.74 -3.20 5.68
C VAL A 198 -3.04 -3.02 6.46
N ARG A 199 -3.94 -4.02 6.45
CA ARG A 199 -5.19 -4.02 7.22
C ARG A 199 -4.91 -3.91 8.73
N GLY A 200 -3.97 -4.72 9.24
CA GLY A 200 -3.58 -4.71 10.64
C GLY A 200 -3.03 -3.35 11.07
N TRP A 201 -2.27 -2.70 10.19
CA TRP A 201 -1.79 -1.34 10.41
C TRP A 201 -2.94 -0.34 10.54
N PHE A 202 -3.91 -0.30 9.61
CA PHE A 202 -5.07 0.61 9.73
C PHE A 202 -5.88 0.34 11.00
N ARG A 203 -6.09 -0.94 11.33
CA ARG A 203 -6.81 -1.35 12.55
C ARG A 203 -6.09 -0.89 13.81
N ALA A 204 -4.77 -0.98 13.85
CA ALA A 204 -3.97 -0.53 14.99
C ALA A 204 -4.10 0.99 15.26
N ARG A 205 -4.48 1.79 14.25
CA ARG A 205 -4.77 3.24 14.38
C ARG A 205 -6.19 3.54 14.85
N GLY A 206 -7.05 2.53 14.97
CA GLY A 206 -8.41 2.69 15.51
C GLY A 206 -9.51 2.55 14.46
N TYR A 207 -9.19 2.36 13.19
CA TYR A 207 -10.23 2.03 12.21
C TYR A 207 -10.87 0.67 12.49
N SER A 208 -12.19 0.59 12.30
CA SER A 208 -12.96 -0.63 12.45
C SER A 208 -12.47 -1.76 11.53
N GLY A 209 -12.90 -2.99 11.80
CA GLY A 209 -12.58 -4.13 10.95
C GLY A 209 -13.07 -3.96 9.51
N MET A 210 -14.20 -3.27 9.33
CA MET A 210 -14.73 -2.89 8.01
C MET A 210 -13.85 -1.86 7.32
N VAL A 211 -13.64 -0.69 7.94
CA VAL A 211 -12.91 0.42 7.32
C VAL A 211 -11.46 0.02 7.03
N SER A 212 -10.81 -0.69 7.95
CA SER A 212 -9.45 -1.20 7.76
C SER A 212 -9.34 -2.18 6.58
N THR A 213 -10.33 -3.05 6.41
CA THR A 213 -10.38 -3.98 5.28
C THR A 213 -10.59 -3.24 3.96
N LEU A 214 -11.52 -2.30 3.90
CA LEU A 214 -11.80 -1.52 2.69
C LEU A 214 -10.59 -0.66 2.28
N LEU A 215 -9.92 0.00 3.23
CA LEU A 215 -8.68 0.75 2.99
C LEU A 215 -7.55 -0.17 2.49
N ALA A 216 -7.38 -1.34 3.11
CA ALA A 216 -6.39 -2.30 2.66
C ALA A 216 -6.71 -2.87 1.26
N LEU A 217 -7.98 -3.10 0.92
CA LEU A 217 -8.42 -3.53 -0.41
C LEU A 217 -8.16 -2.47 -1.48
N LEU A 218 -8.40 -1.19 -1.18
CA LEU A 218 -8.09 -0.09 -2.08
C LEU A 218 -6.59 0.00 -2.36
N THR A 219 -5.77 -0.11 -1.31
CA THR A 219 -4.33 0.21 -1.37
C THR A 219 -3.42 -0.95 -1.72
N THR A 220 -3.95 -2.17 -1.80
CA THR A 220 -3.21 -3.37 -2.24
C THR A 220 -3.73 -3.87 -3.57
N GLU A 221 -2.99 -4.74 -4.23
CA GLU A 221 -3.45 -5.49 -5.40
C GLU A 221 -2.81 -6.87 -5.43
N ALA A 222 -3.54 -7.86 -5.95
CA ALA A 222 -2.99 -9.18 -6.21
C ALA A 222 -2.18 -9.15 -7.51
N PRO A 223 -1.01 -9.79 -7.59
CA PRO A 223 -0.38 -10.05 -8.88
C PRO A 223 -1.35 -10.87 -9.74
N ARG A 224 -1.42 -10.54 -11.03
CA ARG A 224 -2.37 -11.16 -11.96
C ARG A 224 -1.70 -11.49 -13.27
N VAL A 225 -2.21 -12.54 -13.92
CA VAL A 225 -1.89 -12.88 -15.31
C VAL A 225 -3.16 -12.74 -16.15
N GLU A 226 -2.99 -12.26 -17.38
CA GLU A 226 -4.05 -12.19 -18.37
C GLU A 226 -4.16 -13.55 -19.08
N VAL A 227 -5.37 -14.09 -19.14
CA VAL A 227 -5.69 -15.38 -19.75
C VAL A 227 -6.91 -15.19 -20.65
N GLU A 228 -6.87 -15.74 -21.85
CA GLU A 228 -8.03 -15.80 -22.74
C GLU A 228 -8.65 -17.21 -22.67
N LEU A 229 -9.95 -17.27 -22.40
CA LEU A 229 -10.72 -18.51 -22.32
C LEU A 229 -12.09 -18.27 -22.96
N ASP A 230 -12.50 -19.15 -23.89
CA ASP A 230 -13.78 -19.07 -24.61
C ASP A 230 -14.04 -17.70 -25.27
N GLY A 231 -13.00 -17.10 -25.86
CA GLY A 231 -13.06 -15.78 -26.50
C GLY A 231 -13.24 -14.61 -25.51
N ALA A 232 -13.15 -14.86 -24.21
CA ALA A 232 -13.24 -13.85 -23.16
C ALA A 232 -11.91 -13.69 -22.41
N ARG A 233 -11.58 -12.43 -22.10
CA ARG A 233 -10.37 -12.10 -21.33
C ARG A 233 -10.65 -12.14 -19.83
N TYR A 234 -9.74 -12.79 -19.11
CA TYR A 234 -9.76 -12.95 -17.66
C TYR A 234 -8.42 -12.52 -17.07
N TYR A 235 -8.49 -12.02 -15.84
CA TYR A 235 -7.35 -11.66 -15.02
C TYR A 235 -7.35 -12.54 -13.78
N VAL A 236 -6.47 -13.53 -13.75
CA VAL A 236 -6.39 -14.54 -12.68
C VAL A 236 -5.33 -14.09 -11.70
N ALA A 237 -5.67 -14.02 -10.42
CA ALA A 237 -4.72 -13.75 -9.35
C ALA A 237 -3.74 -14.93 -9.20
N THR A 238 -2.45 -14.61 -9.09
CA THR A 238 -1.36 -15.61 -8.99
C THR A 238 -0.71 -15.63 -7.61
N GLY A 239 -1.24 -14.85 -6.68
CA GLY A 239 -0.69 -14.72 -5.34
C GLY A 239 -1.45 -13.72 -4.48
N PRO A 240 -1.01 -13.52 -3.23
CA PRO A 240 -1.70 -12.67 -2.28
C PRO A 240 -1.65 -11.20 -2.68
N ARG A 241 -2.62 -10.43 -2.18
CA ARG A 241 -2.65 -8.97 -2.29
C ARG A 241 -1.46 -8.34 -1.53
N VAL A 242 -0.75 -7.44 -2.20
CA VAL A 242 0.42 -6.72 -1.68
C VAL A 242 0.39 -5.25 -2.12
N LEU A 243 1.28 -4.39 -1.60
CA LEU A 243 1.39 -3.02 -2.12
C LEU A 243 1.88 -3.02 -3.58
N PRO A 244 1.11 -2.46 -4.53
CA PRO A 244 1.51 -2.44 -5.93
C PRO A 244 2.53 -1.34 -6.21
N GLN A 245 3.50 -1.64 -7.07
CA GLN A 245 4.41 -0.63 -7.62
C GLN A 245 3.66 0.22 -8.66
N GLY A 246 3.43 1.51 -8.36
CA GLY A 246 2.73 2.44 -9.25
C GLY A 246 1.47 3.09 -8.64
N ALA A 247 0.98 2.58 -7.51
CA ALA A 247 -0.10 3.23 -6.77
C ALA A 247 0.38 4.49 -6.01
N PRO A 248 -0.41 5.58 -5.96
CA PRO A 248 -0.07 6.79 -5.22
C PRO A 248 0.17 6.60 -3.71
N THR A 249 -0.45 5.58 -3.10
CA THR A 249 -0.37 5.33 -1.65
C THR A 249 0.81 4.43 -1.25
N SER A 250 1.23 3.50 -2.12
CA SER A 250 2.29 2.53 -1.81
C SER A 250 3.58 3.16 -1.28
N PRO A 251 4.12 4.25 -1.88
CA PRO A 251 5.36 4.86 -1.42
C PRO A 251 5.26 5.36 0.03
N GLU A 252 4.10 5.91 0.41
CA GLU A 252 3.88 6.46 1.73
C GLU A 252 3.56 5.36 2.77
N LEU A 253 2.74 4.37 2.38
CA LEU A 253 2.46 3.21 3.21
C LEU A 253 3.72 2.42 3.56
N THR A 254 4.62 2.20 2.59
CA THR A 254 5.89 1.51 2.88
C THR A 254 6.73 2.25 3.92
N ASN A 255 6.79 3.58 3.88
CA ASN A 255 7.48 4.36 4.91
C ASN A 255 6.82 4.25 6.29
N LEU A 256 5.49 4.26 6.33
CA LEU A 256 4.73 4.15 7.58
C LEU A 256 4.79 2.74 8.18
N LEU A 257 4.82 1.71 7.35
CA LEU A 257 4.92 0.30 7.75
C LEU A 257 6.34 -0.07 8.17
N ALA A 258 7.36 0.58 7.61
CA ALA A 258 8.77 0.41 7.97
C ALA A 258 9.21 1.23 9.20
N LEU A 259 8.30 1.95 9.87
CA LEU A 259 8.66 2.79 11.02
C LEU A 259 9.33 2.01 12.16
N ARG A 260 8.86 0.79 12.44
CA ARG A 260 9.46 -0.08 13.48
C ARG A 260 10.83 -0.59 13.07
N LEU A 261 10.98 -1.03 11.81
CA LEU A 261 12.26 -1.39 11.21
C LEU A 261 13.29 -0.26 11.39
N ASP A 262 12.91 0.95 10.97
CA ASP A 262 13.81 2.10 10.99
C ASP A 262 14.24 2.45 12.42
N ARG A 263 13.32 2.41 13.39
CA ARG A 263 13.64 2.65 14.80
C ARG A 263 14.66 1.66 15.33
N ARG A 264 14.53 0.37 15.02
CA ARG A 264 15.46 -0.67 15.47
C ARG A 264 16.84 -0.51 14.84
N LEU A 265 16.90 -0.27 13.53
CA LEU A 265 18.16 -0.07 12.81
C LEU A 265 18.86 1.22 13.22
N ALA A 266 18.10 2.31 13.41
CA ALA A 266 18.63 3.58 13.91
C ALA A 266 19.16 3.46 15.34
N ALA A 267 18.43 2.78 16.23
CA ALA A 267 18.88 2.54 17.60
C ALA A 267 20.16 1.68 17.65
N TYR A 268 20.22 0.61 16.84
CA TYR A 268 21.44 -0.18 16.70
C TYR A 268 22.60 0.70 16.20
N GLY A 269 22.35 1.53 15.19
CA GLY A 269 23.36 2.41 14.63
C GLY A 269 23.88 3.43 15.64
N ALA A 270 22.98 4.13 16.32
CA ALA A 270 23.34 5.09 17.37
C ALA A 270 24.20 4.46 18.47
N LYS A 271 23.86 3.23 18.91
CA LYS A 271 24.62 2.50 19.93
C LYS A 271 26.02 2.09 19.48
N HIS A 272 26.24 1.84 18.19
CA HIS A 272 27.48 1.27 17.66
C HIS A 272 28.20 2.20 16.66
N GLY A 273 27.87 3.50 16.65
CA GLY A 273 28.53 4.51 15.82
C GLY A 273 28.16 4.49 14.32
N TRP A 274 27.10 3.78 13.92
CA TRP A 274 26.62 3.81 12.53
C TRP A 274 25.61 4.93 12.30
N THR A 275 25.83 5.71 11.26
CA THR A 275 24.81 6.57 10.67
C THR A 275 23.95 5.75 9.72
N TYR A 276 22.63 5.84 9.87
CA TYR A 276 21.66 5.05 9.10
C TYR A 276 20.64 5.94 8.38
N THR A 277 20.42 5.65 7.11
CA THR A 277 19.30 6.20 6.31
C THR A 277 18.67 5.11 5.45
N ARG A 278 17.40 5.30 5.07
CA ARG A 278 16.66 4.41 4.17
C ARG A 278 16.07 5.18 2.99
N TYR A 279 16.42 4.78 1.78
CA TYR A 279 15.82 5.28 0.54
C TYR A 279 15.01 4.17 -0.13
N ALA A 280 13.71 4.12 0.18
CA ALA A 280 12.81 3.04 -0.24
C ALA A 280 13.33 1.68 0.26
N ASP A 281 13.80 0.82 -0.66
CA ASP A 281 14.37 -0.50 -0.43
C ASP A 281 15.88 -0.49 -0.12
N ASP A 282 16.58 0.62 -0.39
CA ASP A 282 18.01 0.81 -0.15
C ASP A 282 18.27 1.30 1.28
N LEU A 283 18.92 0.47 2.10
CA LEU A 283 19.38 0.80 3.44
C LEU A 283 20.85 1.18 3.38
N THR A 284 21.20 2.39 3.82
CA THR A 284 22.59 2.84 3.85
C THR A 284 23.05 3.04 5.28
N PHE A 285 24.17 2.41 5.60
CA PHE A 285 24.91 2.60 6.85
C PHE A 285 26.28 3.19 6.53
N SER A 286 26.77 4.08 7.38
CA SER A 286 28.14 4.56 7.30
C SER A 286 28.74 4.80 8.67
N ARG A 287 30.07 4.72 8.73
CA ARG A 287 30.82 4.92 9.97
C ARG A 287 32.13 5.65 9.70
N ALA A 288 32.55 6.50 10.65
CA ALA A 288 33.75 7.33 10.53
C ALA A 288 35.05 6.53 10.72
N ASP A 289 34.96 5.41 11.43
CA ASP A 289 35.99 4.42 11.72
C ASP A 289 35.53 3.01 11.26
N GLU A 290 36.43 2.03 11.22
CA GLU A 290 36.10 0.62 10.93
C GLU A 290 36.81 -0.32 11.92
N PRO A 291 36.35 -0.40 13.19
CA PRO A 291 36.91 -1.37 14.14
C PRO A 291 36.68 -2.81 13.67
N GLU A 292 37.52 -3.71 14.14
CA GLU A 292 37.46 -5.11 13.72
C GLU A 292 36.07 -5.73 13.97
N GLY A 293 35.59 -6.47 12.96
CA GLY A 293 34.30 -7.15 12.98
C GLY A 293 33.06 -6.24 13.03
N CYS A 294 33.18 -4.91 12.96
CA CYS A 294 32.02 -4.02 13.06
C CYS A 294 31.04 -4.21 11.89
N VAL A 295 31.56 -4.44 10.68
CA VAL A 295 30.76 -4.68 9.46
C VAL A 295 30.00 -6.01 9.58
N SER A 296 30.67 -7.09 9.96
CA SER A 296 30.03 -8.41 10.11
C SER A 296 28.91 -8.39 11.15
N ARG A 297 29.13 -7.71 12.29
CA ARG A 297 28.10 -7.51 13.32
C ARG A 297 26.91 -6.69 12.80
N LEU A 298 27.16 -5.62 12.05
CA LEU A 298 26.11 -4.84 11.39
C LEU A 298 25.28 -5.72 10.45
N LEU A 299 25.94 -6.50 9.57
CA LEU A 299 25.26 -7.34 8.60
C LEU A 299 24.35 -8.38 9.27
N GLY A 300 24.89 -9.14 10.24
CA GLY A 300 24.10 -10.13 10.96
C GLY A 300 22.93 -9.53 11.74
N THR A 301 23.15 -8.39 12.40
CA THR A 301 22.09 -7.72 13.18
C THR A 301 21.02 -7.11 12.26
N ALA A 302 21.43 -6.46 11.16
CA ALA A 302 20.50 -5.87 10.20
C ALA A 302 19.65 -6.95 9.53
N GLU A 303 20.24 -8.09 9.17
CA GLU A 303 19.52 -9.23 8.60
C GLU A 303 18.51 -9.82 9.61
N ALA A 304 18.90 -10.01 10.87
CA ALA A 304 18.01 -10.47 11.92
C ALA A 304 16.82 -9.51 12.12
N ILE A 305 17.10 -8.19 12.20
CA ILE A 305 16.04 -7.17 12.31
C ILE A 305 15.12 -7.19 11.08
N LEU A 306 15.66 -7.30 9.87
CA LEU A 306 14.85 -7.40 8.65
C LEU A 306 13.92 -8.61 8.70
N ARG A 307 14.46 -9.77 9.08
CA ARG A 307 13.70 -11.03 9.19
C ARG A 307 12.55 -10.91 10.18
N ASP A 308 12.80 -10.36 11.36
CA ASP A 308 11.78 -10.13 12.39
C ASP A 308 10.66 -9.17 11.92
N GLU A 309 11.00 -8.21 11.06
CA GLU A 309 10.04 -7.28 10.46
C GLU A 309 9.38 -7.85 9.18
N GLY A 310 9.59 -9.14 8.88
CA GLY A 310 9.02 -9.84 7.73
C GLY A 310 9.60 -9.41 6.39
N LEU A 311 10.85 -8.94 6.37
CA LEU A 311 11.58 -8.51 5.18
C LEU A 311 12.79 -9.42 4.94
N ARG A 312 13.27 -9.46 3.70
CA ARG A 312 14.42 -10.28 3.30
C ARG A 312 15.54 -9.44 2.70
N LEU A 313 16.76 -9.69 3.17
CA LEU A 313 17.96 -9.08 2.62
C LEU A 313 18.28 -9.64 1.23
N ASN A 314 18.70 -8.77 0.32
CA ASN A 314 19.20 -9.14 -0.99
C ASN A 314 20.72 -9.27 -0.95
N HIS A 315 21.21 -10.50 -0.75
CA HIS A 315 22.65 -10.76 -0.65
C HIS A 315 23.42 -10.39 -1.93
N ASP A 316 22.83 -10.55 -3.11
CA ASP A 316 23.46 -10.23 -4.41
C ASP A 316 23.73 -8.73 -4.61
N LYS A 317 23.00 -7.89 -3.88
CA LYS A 317 23.12 -6.43 -3.95
C LYS A 317 23.79 -5.80 -2.73
N GLN A 318 24.16 -6.61 -1.75
CA GLN A 318 24.93 -6.15 -0.62
C GLN A 318 26.25 -5.55 -1.09
N CYS A 319 26.62 -4.38 -0.56
CA CYS A 319 27.83 -3.69 -0.98
C CYS A 319 28.52 -3.00 0.21
N VAL A 320 29.79 -3.32 0.44
CA VAL A 320 30.65 -2.66 1.41
C VAL A 320 31.72 -1.87 0.65
N THR A 321 31.79 -0.56 0.88
CA THR A 321 32.74 0.34 0.21
C THR A 321 33.54 1.13 1.22
N ARG A 322 34.87 0.96 1.20
CA ARG A 322 35.83 1.67 2.06
C ARG A 322 36.34 2.94 1.40
N ARG A 323 36.91 3.84 2.20
CA ARG A 323 37.40 5.18 1.77
C ARG A 323 38.32 5.15 0.54
N GLY A 324 39.15 4.12 0.38
CA GLY A 324 40.04 3.95 -0.78
C GLY A 324 39.33 3.71 -2.13
N ARG A 325 38.01 3.49 -2.12
CA ARG A 325 37.18 3.37 -3.33
C ARG A 325 36.13 4.47 -3.35
N GLN A 326 35.57 4.74 -4.53
CA GLN A 326 34.48 5.70 -4.66
C GLN A 326 33.21 5.19 -3.94
N GLN A 327 32.89 5.81 -2.81
CA GLN A 327 31.68 5.55 -2.05
C GLN A 327 30.51 6.30 -2.69
N ARG A 328 29.39 5.59 -2.91
CA ARG A 328 28.18 6.16 -3.51
C ARG A 328 26.94 5.80 -2.72
N VAL A 329 26.13 6.81 -2.41
CA VAL A 329 24.80 6.69 -1.79
C VAL A 329 23.77 7.29 -2.74
N THR A 330 22.80 6.48 -3.19
CA THR A 330 21.76 6.91 -4.16
C THR A 330 22.30 7.67 -5.38
N GLY A 331 23.46 7.26 -5.90
CA GLY A 331 24.11 7.89 -7.06
C GLY A 331 24.99 9.12 -6.76
N ILE A 332 25.02 9.59 -5.51
CA ILE A 332 25.86 10.70 -5.05
C ILE A 332 27.15 10.14 -4.46
N VAL A 333 28.29 10.72 -4.86
CA VAL A 333 29.61 10.42 -4.30
C VAL A 333 29.74 11.09 -2.93
N VAL A 334 30.21 10.35 -1.92
CA VAL A 334 30.24 10.81 -0.52
C VAL A 334 31.62 10.80 0.15
N ASN A 335 32.69 10.47 -0.58
CA ASN A 335 34.04 10.34 -0.01
C ASN A 335 34.52 11.59 0.77
N GLU A 336 34.20 12.79 0.28
CA GLU A 336 34.68 14.05 0.90
C GLU A 336 33.58 15.11 0.94
N VAL A 337 33.03 15.41 -0.23
CA VAL A 337 31.91 16.33 -0.46
C VAL A 337 30.89 15.64 -1.34
N ALA A 338 29.62 16.07 -1.24
CA ALA A 338 28.56 15.53 -2.09
C ALA A 338 28.87 15.84 -3.56
N GLY A 339 29.00 14.80 -4.37
CA GLY A 339 29.43 14.93 -5.76
C GLY A 339 28.70 13.99 -6.69
N LEU A 340 28.92 14.18 -7.99
CA LEU A 340 28.52 13.25 -9.03
C LEU A 340 29.75 12.55 -9.61
N PRO A 341 29.62 11.31 -10.10
CA PRO A 341 30.73 10.61 -10.72
C PRO A 341 31.31 11.40 -11.90
N ARG A 342 32.64 11.53 -11.93
CA ARG A 342 33.35 12.27 -13.00
C ARG A 342 33.02 11.75 -14.40
N ARG A 343 32.87 10.43 -14.54
CA ARG A 343 32.45 9.79 -15.81
C ARG A 343 31.11 10.33 -16.28
N ASP A 344 30.12 10.39 -15.41
CA ASP A 344 28.75 10.79 -15.74
C ASP A 344 28.71 12.28 -16.11
N LEU A 345 29.45 13.13 -15.37
CA LEU A 345 29.60 14.55 -15.70
C LEU A 345 30.30 14.77 -17.05
N ARG A 346 31.33 13.97 -17.36
CA ARG A 346 32.06 14.07 -18.64
C ARG A 346 31.17 13.66 -19.81
N THR A 347 30.45 12.56 -19.68
CA THR A 347 29.50 12.10 -20.71
C THR A 347 28.40 13.15 -20.93
N PHE A 348 27.85 13.72 -19.86
CA PHE A 348 26.83 14.75 -20.00
C PHE A 348 27.37 16.06 -20.60
N ARG A 349 28.58 16.49 -20.23
CA ARG A 349 29.24 17.66 -20.85
C ARG A 349 29.37 17.48 -22.37
N ALA A 350 29.77 16.30 -22.83
CA ALA A 350 29.86 16.01 -24.26
C ALA A 350 28.47 16.08 -24.95
N ALA A 351 27.43 15.58 -24.29
CA ALA A 351 26.06 15.67 -24.79
C ALA A 351 25.58 17.13 -24.87
N VAL A 352 25.86 17.96 -23.85
CA VAL A 352 25.55 19.41 -23.86
C VAL A 352 26.24 20.08 -25.04
N HIS A 353 27.56 19.88 -25.21
CA HIS A 353 28.31 20.47 -26.32
C HIS A 353 27.74 20.10 -27.70
N ARG A 354 27.40 18.82 -27.90
CA ARG A 354 26.78 18.36 -29.15
C ARG A 354 25.46 19.08 -29.40
N VAL A 355 24.59 19.18 -28.39
CA VAL A 355 23.28 19.82 -28.56
C VAL A 355 23.38 21.33 -28.74
N THR A 356 24.33 21.99 -28.08
CA THR A 356 24.55 23.43 -28.29
C THR A 356 25.04 23.77 -29.69
N ARG A 357 25.69 22.80 -30.37
CA ARG A 357 26.17 22.96 -31.75
C ARG A 357 25.13 22.51 -32.78
N ASP A 358 24.52 21.35 -32.56
CA ASP A 358 23.74 20.62 -33.56
C ASP A 358 22.22 20.69 -33.31
N GLY A 359 21.80 21.32 -32.20
CA GLY A 359 20.40 21.31 -31.76
C GLY A 359 20.00 20.03 -31.03
N PHE A 360 18.75 19.98 -30.58
CA PHE A 360 18.15 18.76 -30.02
C PHE A 360 17.68 17.83 -31.14
N LYS A 361 17.82 16.52 -30.93
CA LYS A 361 17.26 15.54 -31.88
C LYS A 361 15.73 15.51 -31.83
N ASP A 362 15.18 15.61 -30.63
CA ASP A 362 13.75 15.52 -30.37
C ASP A 362 13.40 16.13 -29.00
N VAL A 363 12.10 16.30 -28.75
CA VAL A 363 11.56 16.84 -27.50
C VAL A 363 11.94 15.99 -26.28
N HIS A 364 12.07 14.67 -26.45
CA HIS A 364 12.37 13.76 -25.34
C HIS A 364 13.83 13.91 -24.91
N GLU A 365 14.75 14.10 -25.84
CA GLU A 365 16.15 14.41 -25.56
C GLU A 365 16.27 15.72 -24.80
N ARG A 366 15.56 16.77 -25.25
CA ARG A 366 15.50 18.05 -24.53
C ARG A 366 15.04 17.87 -23.09
N GLN A 367 13.92 17.17 -22.87
CA GLN A 367 13.41 16.90 -21.54
C GLN A 367 14.38 16.09 -20.67
N ARG A 368 14.99 15.03 -21.22
CA ARG A 368 16.00 14.23 -20.50
C ARG A 368 17.21 15.07 -20.08
N MET A 369 17.71 15.91 -20.97
CA MET A 369 18.89 16.73 -20.70
C MET A 369 18.61 17.84 -19.69
N LEU A 370 17.49 18.57 -19.83
CA LEU A 370 17.07 19.56 -18.83
C LEU A 370 16.83 18.92 -17.45
N GLY A 371 16.25 17.72 -17.42
CA GLY A 371 16.07 16.95 -16.19
C GLY A 371 17.40 16.58 -15.53
N TYR A 372 18.36 16.06 -16.31
CA TYR A 372 19.68 15.72 -15.78
C TYR A 372 20.48 16.96 -15.36
N ALA A 373 20.40 18.08 -16.09
CA ALA A 373 21.02 19.35 -15.68
C ALA A 373 20.43 19.87 -14.37
N SER A 374 19.11 19.75 -14.17
CA SER A 374 18.44 20.07 -12.90
C SER A 374 18.91 19.15 -11.76
N TYR A 375 19.12 17.86 -12.03
CA TYR A 375 19.72 16.93 -11.09
C TYR A 375 21.16 17.30 -10.74
N VAL A 376 21.96 17.74 -11.72
CA VAL A 376 23.31 18.26 -11.49
C VAL A 376 23.25 19.52 -10.63
N ARG A 377 22.34 20.45 -10.91
CA ARG A 377 22.15 21.68 -10.12
C ARG A 377 21.85 21.39 -8.66
N MET A 378 21.05 20.36 -8.37
CA MET A 378 20.78 19.94 -6.99
C MET A 378 22.08 19.63 -6.23
N VAL A 379 23.05 18.97 -6.88
CA VAL A 379 24.30 18.49 -6.23
C VAL A 379 25.46 19.49 -6.37
N LYS A 380 25.54 20.16 -7.52
CA LYS A 380 26.57 21.14 -7.92
C LYS A 380 25.86 22.36 -8.55
N PRO A 381 25.36 23.30 -7.73
CA PRO A 381 24.48 24.40 -8.19
C PRO A 381 25.04 25.20 -9.36
N ALA A 382 26.26 25.75 -9.23
CA ALA A 382 26.86 26.58 -10.27
C ALA A 382 27.05 25.84 -11.61
N LEU A 383 27.49 24.58 -11.57
CA LEU A 383 27.70 23.79 -12.79
C LEU A 383 26.36 23.43 -13.46
N GLY A 384 25.36 23.06 -12.65
CA GLY A 384 24.04 22.70 -13.16
C GLY A 384 23.30 23.89 -13.75
N GLU A 385 23.40 25.08 -13.15
CA GLU A 385 22.79 26.30 -13.70
C GLU A 385 23.42 26.67 -15.03
N ARG A 386 24.75 26.66 -15.13
CA ARG A 386 25.45 26.89 -16.41
C ARG A 386 24.98 25.95 -17.53
N TRP A 387 24.75 24.67 -17.22
CA TRP A 387 24.24 23.72 -18.21
C TRP A 387 22.76 23.92 -18.53
N LEU A 388 21.94 24.37 -17.56
CA LEU A 388 20.54 24.70 -17.82
C LEU A 388 20.40 25.91 -18.72
N GLU A 389 21.19 26.97 -18.48
CA GLU A 389 21.26 28.16 -19.32
C GLU A 389 21.62 27.76 -20.76
N ALA A 390 22.75 27.08 -20.94
CA ALA A 390 23.21 26.62 -22.26
C ALA A 390 22.16 25.78 -23.00
N LEU A 391 21.41 24.91 -22.31
CA LEU A 391 20.37 24.07 -22.92
C LEU A 391 19.07 24.82 -23.24
N ARG A 392 18.78 25.92 -22.53
CA ARG A 392 17.59 26.74 -22.77
C ARG A 392 17.77 27.67 -23.97
N GLU A 393 19.00 28.11 -24.21
CA GLU A 393 19.35 28.98 -25.35
C GLU A 393 19.28 28.26 -26.70
N VAL A 394 19.41 26.92 -26.71
CA VAL A 394 19.24 26.11 -27.92
C VAL A 394 17.77 26.17 -28.35
N ARG A 395 17.51 26.89 -29.46
CA ARG A 395 16.19 26.98 -30.10
C ARG A 395 15.71 25.58 -30.49
N SER A 396 14.42 25.33 -30.22
CA SER A 396 13.73 24.04 -30.43
C SER A 396 13.67 23.63 -31.89
#